data_AF-A0A293M3G8-F1
#
_entry.id   AF-A0A293M3G8-F1
#
_cell.length_a   1.000
_cell.length_b   1.000
_cell.length_c   1.000
_cell.angle_alpha   90.00
_cell.angle_beta   90.00
_cell.angle_gamma   90.00
#
_symmetry.space_group_name_H-M   'P 1'
#
loop_
_entity.id
_entity.type
_entity.pdbx_description
1 polymer ?
#
loop_
_entity_poly.entity_id
_entity_poly.type
_entity_poly.pdbx_seq_one_letter_code
_entity_poly.pdbx_strand_id
1 'polypeptide(L)'
;MGSTPDVEIRVDPGTERRRVFATKRFSPGDVVFSESPLVSSQFVWNLICKYDACDFCLQPLETAEENARRLTANPTLSLPYAHCCTTKKNEHRSCPSCQVRYCSEACQIEALAQYHKVICALSCAPQKYLEQLLETWKTLHYPPETTSIVLVLRIFATVIQANDKAAALIRFMDSNCESTAAEKDLLLEKLFRERSCEAVESLRQIIASIFADEVSVFHWTIPAGFKSLLATAARMGQAIGTSALSVWVKNCDELDLPEPQSTDLNAAINKLYDDINEETGTFLNNEGSGLYLLQSLCSHSCSPNAESTFPHNNHVLAIAALKEIEMGEEITVSYLDECSLNRSRHTRRKLLMENFLLNCECKRCTEEADQPDMTSDEEMEYDSSDED
;
A
#
# COMPACT_ATOMS: atom_id res chain seq x y z
N MET A 1 -8.09 9.77 18.17
CA MET A 1 -7.43 8.46 18.22
C MET A 1 -8.51 7.46 18.58
N GLY A 2 -8.95 6.66 17.61
CA GLY A 2 -9.98 5.65 17.86
C GLY A 2 -9.34 4.51 18.63
N SER A 3 -9.71 4.33 19.90
CA SER A 3 -9.46 3.07 20.58
C SER A 3 -10.24 2.00 19.84
N THR A 4 -9.57 1.19 19.01
CA THR A 4 -10.09 -0.12 18.64
C THR A 4 -10.18 -0.89 19.95
N PRO A 5 -11.38 -1.32 20.39
CA PRO A 5 -11.59 -1.80 21.77
C PRO A 5 -10.73 -3.00 22.16
N ASP A 6 -10.17 -3.68 21.16
CA ASP A 6 -9.49 -4.95 21.28
C ASP A 6 -7.96 -4.85 21.24
N VAL A 7 -7.40 -3.64 21.05
CA VAL A 7 -5.96 -3.37 21.15
C VAL A 7 -5.67 -2.02 21.82
N GLU A 8 -4.46 -1.88 22.34
CA GLU A 8 -3.97 -0.63 22.91
C GLU A 8 -2.56 -0.31 22.43
N ILE A 9 -2.23 0.99 22.41
CA ILE A 9 -0.89 1.46 22.07
C ILE A 9 -0.11 1.67 23.36
N ARG A 10 1.03 1.00 23.50
CA ARG A 10 1.99 1.24 24.60
C ARG A 10 3.29 1.80 24.05
N VAL A 11 4.01 2.57 24.86
CA VAL A 11 5.36 3.05 24.54
C VAL A 11 6.36 2.08 25.14
N ASP A 12 7.25 1.55 24.31
CA ASP A 12 8.36 0.72 24.75
C ASP A 12 9.35 1.59 25.57
N PRO A 13 9.62 1.27 26.85
CA PRO A 13 10.47 2.10 27.71
C PRO A 13 11.94 2.17 27.29
N GLY A 14 12.43 1.20 26.51
CA GLY A 14 13.83 1.13 26.07
C GLY A 14 14.09 1.89 24.78
N THR A 15 13.11 1.91 23.87
CA THR A 15 13.23 2.52 22.54
C THR A 15 12.40 3.80 22.37
N GLU A 16 11.52 4.11 23.33
CA GLU A 16 10.49 5.16 23.26
C GLU A 16 9.53 5.05 22.06
N ARG A 17 9.54 3.89 21.36
CA ARG A 17 8.69 3.65 20.20
C ARG A 17 7.33 3.12 20.64
N ARG A 18 6.28 3.49 19.91
CA ARG A 18 4.92 2.99 20.15
C ARG A 18 4.72 1.63 19.51
N ARG A 19 3.97 0.75 20.18
CA ARG A 19 3.64 -0.61 19.74
C ARG A 19 2.20 -0.95 20.06
N VAL A 20 1.63 -1.88 19.30
CA VAL A 20 0.25 -2.35 19.46
C VAL A 20 0.24 -3.61 20.31
N PHE A 21 -0.61 -3.66 21.33
CA PHE A 21 -0.78 -4.81 22.22
C PHE A 21 -2.24 -5.24 22.28
N ALA A 22 -2.49 -6.54 22.39
CA ALA A 22 -3.81 -7.10 22.54
C ALA A 22 -4.42 -6.73 23.91
N THR A 23 -5.69 -6.29 23.95
CA THR A 23 -6.44 -6.08 25.20
C THR A 23 -7.33 -7.27 25.57
N LYS A 24 -7.38 -8.28 24.70
CA LYS A 24 -8.08 -9.56 24.91
C LYS A 24 -7.33 -10.70 24.21
N ARG A 25 -7.79 -11.94 24.40
CA ARG A 25 -7.28 -13.11 23.67
C ARG A 25 -7.88 -13.18 22.26
N PHE A 26 -7.09 -13.59 21.29
CA PHE A 26 -7.52 -13.89 19.91
C PHE A 26 -7.17 -15.33 19.53
N SER A 27 -8.04 -15.93 18.71
CA SER A 27 -7.85 -17.24 18.08
C SER A 27 -7.32 -17.07 16.64
N PRO A 28 -6.69 -18.10 16.05
CA PRO A 28 -6.30 -18.04 14.64
C PRO A 28 -7.48 -17.72 13.73
N GLY A 29 -7.30 -16.77 12.82
CA GLY A 29 -8.34 -16.27 11.91
C GLY A 29 -9.17 -15.11 12.46
N ASP A 30 -9.08 -14.78 13.76
CA ASP A 30 -9.78 -13.62 14.32
C ASP A 30 -9.22 -12.31 13.73
N VAL A 31 -10.12 -11.39 13.40
CA VAL A 31 -9.74 -10.01 13.05
C VAL A 31 -9.38 -9.26 14.33
N VAL A 32 -8.11 -8.91 14.49
CA VAL A 32 -7.57 -8.14 15.62
C VAL A 32 -8.09 -6.71 15.56
N PHE A 33 -7.97 -6.06 14.39
CA PHE A 33 -8.59 -4.78 14.10
C PHE A 33 -8.71 -4.55 12.59
N SER A 34 -9.59 -3.63 12.21
CA SER A 34 -9.69 -3.09 10.84
C SER A 34 -9.40 -1.59 10.85
N GLU A 35 -8.76 -1.11 9.80
CA GLU A 35 -8.34 0.28 9.67
C GLU A 35 -8.52 0.79 8.24
N SER A 36 -9.15 1.96 8.10
CA SER A 36 -9.13 2.73 6.86
C SER A 36 -7.92 3.66 6.85
N PRO A 37 -7.27 3.87 5.69
CA PRO A 37 -6.07 4.67 5.62
C PRO A 37 -6.38 6.15 5.87
N LEU A 38 -5.43 6.88 6.45
CA LEU A 38 -5.48 8.34 6.50
C LEU A 38 -5.58 8.95 5.10
N VAL A 39 -4.80 8.40 4.17
CA VAL A 39 -4.85 8.64 2.74
C VAL A 39 -4.35 7.38 2.03
N SER A 40 -4.92 7.07 0.87
CA SER A 40 -4.40 6.06 -0.06
C SER A 40 -4.31 6.64 -1.46
N SER A 41 -3.56 6.02 -2.35
CA SER A 41 -3.55 6.36 -3.77
C SER A 41 -3.04 5.20 -4.61
N GLN A 42 -3.53 5.10 -5.85
CA GLN A 42 -2.96 4.22 -6.86
C GLN A 42 -1.53 4.67 -7.18
N PHE A 43 -0.67 3.73 -7.53
CA PHE A 43 0.66 4.01 -8.05
C PHE A 43 0.57 4.74 -9.41
N VAL A 44 1.51 5.63 -9.68
CA VAL A 44 1.46 6.53 -10.85
C VAL A 44 1.61 5.73 -12.15
N TRP A 45 2.47 4.70 -12.16
CA TRP A 45 2.64 3.79 -13.28
C TRP A 45 1.40 2.93 -13.52
N ASN A 46 0.75 2.44 -12.45
CA ASN A 46 -0.49 1.67 -12.55
C ASN A 46 -1.61 2.51 -13.22
N LEU A 47 -1.75 3.79 -12.83
CA LEU A 47 -2.67 4.74 -13.46
C LEU A 47 -2.39 4.92 -14.98
N ILE A 48 -1.12 5.02 -15.37
CA ILE A 48 -0.72 5.23 -16.78
C ILE A 48 -0.91 3.97 -17.61
N CYS A 49 -0.67 2.80 -17.01
CA CYS A 49 -0.97 1.50 -17.59
C CYS A 49 -2.48 1.21 -17.64
N LYS A 50 -3.32 2.21 -17.32
CA LYS A 50 -4.79 2.19 -17.44
C LYS A 50 -5.49 1.16 -16.56
N TYR A 51 -4.89 0.86 -15.41
CA TYR A 51 -5.59 0.13 -14.35
C TYR A 51 -6.72 1.02 -13.82
N ASP A 52 -7.96 0.63 -14.10
CA ASP A 52 -9.15 1.40 -13.76
C ASP A 52 -9.58 1.05 -12.33
N ALA A 53 -9.28 1.93 -11.39
CA ALA A 53 -9.56 1.76 -9.97
C ALA A 53 -10.33 2.95 -9.40
N CYS A 54 -11.09 2.71 -8.33
CA CYS A 54 -11.75 3.77 -7.59
C CYS A 54 -10.71 4.73 -7.00
N ASP A 55 -10.84 6.02 -7.30
CA ASP A 55 -9.90 7.03 -6.81
C ASP A 55 -9.85 7.09 -5.28
N PHE A 56 -10.96 6.78 -4.59
CA PHE A 56 -11.01 6.77 -3.12
C PHE A 56 -10.45 5.47 -2.54
N CYS A 57 -11.09 4.34 -2.85
CA CYS A 57 -10.85 3.07 -2.13
C CYS A 57 -9.99 2.06 -2.87
N LEU A 58 -9.45 2.39 -4.05
CA LEU A 58 -8.65 1.49 -4.90
C LEU A 58 -9.35 0.20 -5.32
N GLN A 59 -10.66 0.07 -5.10
CA GLN A 59 -11.42 -1.06 -5.62
C GLN A 59 -11.39 -1.05 -7.16
N PRO A 60 -11.16 -2.19 -7.83
CA PRO A 60 -11.15 -2.26 -9.28
C PRO A 60 -12.50 -1.84 -9.86
N LEU A 61 -12.48 -1.05 -10.94
CA LEU A 61 -13.67 -0.63 -11.67
C LEU A 61 -13.91 -1.49 -12.91
N GLU A 62 -13.01 -2.42 -13.23
CA GLU A 62 -13.20 -3.46 -14.24
C GLU A 62 -14.00 -4.63 -13.68
N THR A 63 -14.77 -5.30 -14.54
CA THR A 63 -15.23 -6.65 -14.23
C THR A 63 -14.05 -7.62 -14.29
N ALA A 64 -14.20 -8.81 -13.70
CA ALA A 64 -13.18 -9.86 -13.82
C ALA A 64 -12.86 -10.19 -15.29
N GLU A 65 -13.88 -10.20 -16.17
CA GLU A 65 -13.71 -10.47 -17.59
C GLU A 65 -12.98 -9.34 -18.32
N GLU A 66 -13.33 -8.08 -18.06
CA GLU A 66 -12.61 -6.92 -18.63
C GLU A 66 -11.14 -6.90 -18.18
N ASN A 67 -10.92 -7.16 -16.88
CA ASN A 67 -9.59 -7.26 -16.30
C ASN A 67 -8.77 -8.39 -16.96
N ALA A 68 -9.35 -9.58 -17.11
CA ALA A 68 -8.69 -10.71 -17.78
C ALA A 68 -8.40 -10.40 -19.26
N ARG A 69 -9.35 -9.84 -20.02
CA ARG A 69 -9.15 -9.43 -21.42
C ARG A 69 -8.00 -8.44 -21.58
N ARG A 70 -7.89 -7.48 -20.66
CA ARG A 70 -6.81 -6.49 -20.66
C ARG A 70 -5.46 -7.16 -20.36
N LEU A 71 -5.40 -8.01 -19.33
CA LEU A 71 -4.18 -8.68 -18.89
C LEU A 71 -3.64 -9.71 -19.90
N THR A 72 -4.51 -10.36 -20.68
CA THR A 72 -4.08 -11.30 -21.74
C THR A 72 -4.02 -10.66 -23.12
N ALA A 73 -4.24 -9.34 -23.24
CA ALA A 73 -4.43 -8.65 -24.52
C ALA A 73 -5.45 -9.33 -25.48
N ASN A 74 -6.43 -10.07 -24.94
CA ASN A 74 -7.37 -10.88 -25.72
C ASN A 74 -8.79 -10.33 -25.59
N PRO A 75 -9.28 -9.50 -26.52
CA PRO A 75 -10.61 -8.89 -26.41
C PRO A 75 -11.76 -9.89 -26.58
N THR A 76 -11.47 -11.12 -27.06
CA THR A 76 -12.48 -12.17 -27.27
C THR A 76 -12.59 -13.15 -26.11
N LEU A 77 -11.68 -13.07 -25.13
CA LEU A 77 -11.72 -13.90 -23.93
C LEU A 77 -13.08 -13.75 -23.23
N SER A 78 -13.63 -14.85 -22.74
CA SER A 78 -14.83 -14.82 -21.90
C SER A 78 -14.64 -15.70 -20.69
N LEU A 79 -14.98 -15.17 -19.52
CA LEU A 79 -14.89 -15.92 -18.26
C LEU A 79 -16.21 -16.64 -18.00
N PRO A 80 -16.18 -17.93 -17.61
CA PRO A 80 -17.39 -18.62 -17.14
C PRO A 80 -17.88 -18.02 -15.81
N TYR A 81 -19.08 -18.41 -15.40
CA TYR A 81 -19.63 -18.04 -14.08
C TYR A 81 -19.57 -16.53 -13.78
N ALA A 82 -20.11 -15.69 -14.67
CA ALA A 82 -20.08 -14.22 -14.53
C ALA A 82 -20.63 -13.70 -13.19
N HIS A 83 -21.49 -14.46 -12.50
CA HIS A 83 -22.00 -14.14 -11.16
C HIS A 83 -20.94 -14.20 -10.04
N CYS A 84 -19.78 -14.83 -10.29
CA CYS A 84 -18.62 -14.81 -9.39
C CYS A 84 -17.88 -13.46 -9.42
N CYS A 85 -18.16 -12.59 -10.40
CA CYS A 85 -17.63 -11.23 -10.43
C CYS A 85 -18.47 -10.30 -9.53
N THR A 86 -17.84 -9.60 -8.60
CA THR A 86 -18.53 -8.70 -7.65
C THR A 86 -18.59 -7.24 -8.10
N THR A 87 -17.97 -6.87 -9.22
CA THR A 87 -17.95 -5.49 -9.74
C THR A 87 -19.35 -5.00 -10.13
N LYS A 88 -19.77 -3.87 -9.56
CA LYS A 88 -21.10 -3.26 -9.79
C LYS A 88 -21.03 -2.01 -10.65
N LYS A 89 -20.84 -2.19 -11.97
CA LYS A 89 -20.69 -1.09 -12.95
C LYS A 89 -21.80 -0.03 -12.89
N ASN A 90 -23.02 -0.42 -12.53
CA ASN A 90 -24.18 0.48 -12.39
C ASN A 90 -24.07 1.45 -11.20
N GLU A 91 -23.28 1.11 -10.18
CA GLU A 91 -23.03 1.95 -9.01
C GLU A 91 -21.89 2.96 -9.25
N HIS A 92 -21.09 2.78 -10.30
CA HIS A 92 -19.94 3.63 -10.58
C HIS A 92 -20.37 5.08 -10.81
N ARG A 93 -19.51 6.01 -10.39
CA ARG A 93 -19.70 7.45 -10.53
C ARG A 93 -18.45 8.08 -11.11
N SER A 94 -18.60 9.27 -11.69
CA SER A 94 -17.49 10.11 -12.11
C SER A 94 -17.66 11.52 -11.56
N CYS A 95 -16.55 12.19 -11.24
CA CYS A 95 -16.57 13.61 -10.94
C CYS A 95 -17.00 14.38 -12.20
N PRO A 96 -18.01 15.27 -12.13
CA PRO A 96 -18.49 15.99 -13.31
C PRO A 96 -17.44 16.96 -13.89
N SER A 97 -16.46 17.38 -13.08
CA SER A 97 -15.42 18.34 -13.47
C SER A 97 -14.18 17.67 -14.07
N CYS A 98 -13.48 16.83 -13.29
CA CYS A 98 -12.23 16.20 -13.72
C CYS A 98 -12.40 14.76 -14.26
N GLN A 99 -13.61 14.22 -14.27
CA GLN A 99 -13.94 12.87 -14.77
C GLN A 99 -13.30 11.69 -14.01
N VAL A 100 -12.60 11.92 -12.89
CA VAL A 100 -12.10 10.84 -12.04
C VAL A 100 -13.24 9.95 -11.55
N ARG A 101 -12.98 8.65 -11.39
CA ARG A 101 -14.01 7.64 -11.19
C ARG A 101 -14.03 7.06 -9.78
N TYR A 102 -15.23 6.63 -9.36
CA TYR A 102 -15.50 6.04 -8.06
C TYR A 102 -16.36 4.79 -8.23
N CYS A 103 -16.16 3.78 -7.37
CA CYS A 103 -16.97 2.56 -7.41
C CYS A 103 -18.42 2.79 -6.95
N SER A 104 -18.66 3.84 -6.17
CA SER A 104 -19.97 4.17 -5.60
C SER A 104 -20.13 5.67 -5.32
N GLU A 105 -21.38 6.10 -5.10
CA GLU A 105 -21.70 7.44 -4.62
C GLU A 105 -21.10 7.73 -3.23
N ALA A 106 -21.08 6.72 -2.34
CA ALA A 106 -20.45 6.86 -1.03
C ALA A 106 -18.96 7.21 -1.15
N CYS A 107 -18.21 6.49 -1.99
CA CYS A 107 -16.80 6.79 -2.24
C CYS A 107 -16.58 8.18 -2.86
N GLN A 108 -17.48 8.63 -3.74
CA GLN A 108 -17.43 9.98 -4.30
C GLN A 108 -17.63 11.06 -3.23
N ILE A 109 -18.60 10.86 -2.32
CA ILE A 109 -18.88 11.78 -1.21
C ILE A 109 -17.71 11.85 -0.24
N GLU A 110 -17.15 10.70 0.16
CA GLU A 110 -16.00 10.64 1.07
C GLU A 110 -14.77 11.31 0.46
N ALA A 111 -14.46 11.02 -0.81
CA ALA A 111 -13.37 11.70 -1.51
C ALA A 111 -13.58 13.22 -1.57
N LEU A 112 -14.80 13.67 -1.90
CA LEU A 112 -15.16 15.09 -1.96
C LEU A 112 -15.03 15.78 -0.60
N ALA A 113 -15.38 15.09 0.49
CA ALA A 113 -15.20 15.60 1.83
C ALA A 113 -13.71 15.66 2.23
N GLN A 114 -12.92 14.66 1.87
CA GLN A 114 -11.55 14.50 2.34
C GLN A 114 -10.53 15.31 1.56
N TYR A 115 -10.33 15.07 0.26
CA TYR A 115 -9.20 15.65 -0.51
C TYR A 115 -9.58 16.12 -1.92
N HIS A 116 -10.72 15.69 -2.45
CA HIS A 116 -10.96 15.77 -3.89
C HIS A 116 -11.30 17.17 -4.38
N LYS A 117 -11.86 18.09 -3.57
CA LYS A 117 -12.10 19.48 -4.02
C LYS A 117 -10.80 20.17 -4.43
N VAL A 118 -9.75 20.01 -3.62
CA VAL A 118 -8.41 20.57 -3.88
C VAL A 118 -7.78 19.88 -5.09
N ILE A 119 -7.75 18.55 -5.12
CA ILE A 119 -7.14 17.81 -6.24
C ILE A 119 -7.91 18.01 -7.55
N CYS A 120 -9.25 18.09 -7.51
CA CYS A 120 -10.08 18.39 -8.68
C CYS A 120 -9.78 19.78 -9.22
N ALA A 121 -9.66 20.79 -8.36
CA ALA A 121 -9.30 22.14 -8.78
C ALA A 121 -7.92 22.16 -9.46
N LEU A 122 -6.95 21.42 -8.92
CA LEU A 122 -5.62 21.26 -9.52
C LEU A 122 -5.66 20.55 -10.87
N SER A 123 -6.46 19.50 -11.00
CA SER A 123 -6.62 18.75 -12.25
C SER A 123 -7.31 19.58 -13.34
N CYS A 124 -8.18 20.52 -12.96
CA CYS A 124 -8.90 21.38 -13.90
C CYS A 124 -8.18 22.73 -14.14
N ALA A 125 -7.10 23.02 -13.41
CA ALA A 125 -6.36 24.27 -13.55
C ALA A 125 -5.63 24.32 -14.90
N PRO A 126 -5.51 25.51 -15.51
CA PRO A 126 -4.73 25.67 -16.74
C PRO A 126 -3.24 25.46 -16.49
N GLN A 127 -2.76 25.76 -15.27
CA GLN A 127 -1.43 25.40 -14.82
C GLN A 127 -1.36 23.88 -14.61
N LYS A 128 -0.65 23.19 -15.49
CA LYS A 128 -0.49 21.73 -15.51
C LYS A 128 0.47 21.21 -14.43
N TYR A 129 0.44 21.79 -13.22
CA TYR A 129 1.36 21.41 -12.14
C TYR A 129 1.16 19.96 -11.68
N LEU A 130 -0.09 19.46 -11.68
CA LEU A 130 -0.36 18.05 -11.36
C LEU A 130 0.31 17.12 -12.39
N GLU A 131 0.15 17.40 -13.68
CA GLU A 131 0.80 16.62 -14.74
C GLU A 131 2.33 16.69 -14.61
N GLN A 132 2.87 17.88 -14.36
CA GLN A 132 4.30 18.08 -14.14
C GLN A 132 4.83 17.28 -12.94
N LEU A 133 4.10 17.26 -11.83
CA LEU A 133 4.45 16.51 -10.63
C LEU A 133 4.49 15.00 -10.91
N LEU A 134 3.46 14.48 -11.56
CA LEU A 134 3.38 13.06 -11.91
C LEU A 134 4.46 12.66 -12.92
N GLU A 135 4.77 13.51 -13.91
CA GLU A 135 5.86 13.25 -14.84
C GLU A 135 7.21 13.25 -14.14
N THR A 136 7.46 14.24 -13.28
CA THR A 136 8.69 14.31 -12.50
C THR A 136 8.85 13.07 -11.62
N TRP A 137 7.79 12.63 -10.93
CA TRP A 137 7.82 11.42 -10.12
C TRP A 137 8.26 10.19 -10.92
N LYS A 138 7.70 9.96 -12.10
CA LYS A 138 8.04 8.79 -12.95
C LYS A 138 9.50 8.78 -13.37
N THR A 139 10.06 9.94 -13.68
CA THR A 139 11.49 10.03 -14.05
C THR A 139 12.40 9.71 -12.88
N LEU A 140 11.93 9.88 -11.65
CA LEU A 140 12.69 9.68 -10.43
C LEU A 140 12.45 8.29 -9.79
N HIS A 141 11.30 7.69 -10.07
CA HIS A 141 10.86 6.44 -9.47
C HIS A 141 10.25 5.53 -10.55
N TYR A 142 11.11 4.76 -11.20
CA TYR A 142 10.72 3.71 -12.14
C TYR A 142 10.18 2.48 -11.37
N PRO A 143 9.29 1.66 -11.93
CA PRO A 143 8.76 0.49 -11.25
C PRO A 143 9.85 -0.50 -10.77
N PRO A 144 9.59 -1.26 -9.70
CA PRO A 144 8.36 -1.29 -8.92
C PRO A 144 8.22 -0.06 -7.98
N GLU A 145 7.04 0.55 -7.95
CA GLU A 145 6.76 1.65 -7.01
C GLU A 145 6.56 1.10 -5.60
N THR A 146 7.21 1.72 -4.61
CA THR A 146 7.04 1.37 -3.19
C THR A 146 6.23 2.40 -2.42
N THR A 147 6.05 3.59 -2.99
CA THR A 147 5.24 4.69 -2.47
C THR A 147 4.75 5.56 -3.63
N SER A 148 4.00 6.62 -3.35
CA SER A 148 3.50 7.53 -4.38
C SER A 148 3.51 8.98 -3.93
N ILE A 149 3.95 9.89 -4.80
CA ILE A 149 3.82 11.33 -4.57
C ILE A 149 2.36 11.78 -4.41
N VAL A 150 1.42 10.99 -4.94
CA VAL A 150 -0.02 11.27 -4.82
C VAL A 150 -0.48 11.16 -3.36
N LEU A 151 0.18 10.33 -2.53
CA LEU A 151 -0.07 10.30 -1.09
C LEU A 151 0.25 11.67 -0.48
N VAL A 152 1.42 12.23 -0.79
CA VAL A 152 1.83 13.55 -0.30
C VAL A 152 0.83 14.62 -0.74
N LEU A 153 0.43 14.60 -2.01
CA LEU A 153 -0.58 15.54 -2.53
C LEU A 153 -1.92 15.40 -1.77
N ARG A 154 -2.37 14.17 -1.48
CA ARG A 154 -3.59 13.90 -0.72
C ARG A 154 -3.47 14.31 0.74
N ILE A 155 -2.30 14.23 1.37
CA ILE A 155 -2.08 14.74 2.73
C ILE A 155 -2.32 16.26 2.75
N PHE A 156 -1.68 17.00 1.84
CA PHE A 156 -1.88 18.45 1.70
C PHE A 156 -3.36 18.79 1.49
N ALA A 157 -4.00 18.15 0.50
CA ALA A 157 -5.41 18.36 0.20
C ALA A 157 -6.33 18.04 1.38
N THR A 158 -6.04 16.98 2.13
CA THR A 158 -6.81 16.59 3.32
C THR A 158 -6.73 17.65 4.42
N VAL A 159 -5.54 18.21 4.69
CA VAL A 159 -5.38 19.27 5.69
C VAL A 159 -6.05 20.57 5.23
N ILE A 160 -5.92 20.94 3.95
CA ILE A 160 -6.52 22.16 3.39
C ILE A 160 -8.05 22.11 3.46
N GLN A 161 -8.66 20.94 3.20
CA GLN A 161 -10.11 20.76 3.22
C GLN A 161 -10.71 20.55 4.62
N ALA A 162 -9.90 20.19 5.61
CA ALA A 162 -10.40 19.89 6.93
C ALA A 162 -11.06 21.10 7.59
N ASN A 163 -12.21 20.88 8.24
CA ASN A 163 -12.86 21.90 9.06
C ASN A 163 -11.96 22.35 10.21
N ASP A 164 -11.24 21.41 10.82
CA ASP A 164 -10.19 21.66 11.81
C ASP A 164 -8.82 21.28 11.22
N LYS A 165 -8.17 22.27 10.62
CA LYS A 165 -6.86 22.10 9.96
C LYS A 165 -5.77 21.73 10.97
N ALA A 166 -5.83 22.24 12.20
CA ALA A 166 -4.83 21.97 13.22
C ALA A 166 -4.91 20.50 13.69
N ALA A 167 -6.11 20.01 13.98
CA ALA A 167 -6.31 18.61 14.31
C ALA A 167 -5.94 17.67 13.15
N ALA A 168 -6.27 18.04 11.90
CA ALA A 168 -5.87 17.28 10.72
C ALA A 168 -4.35 17.21 10.56
N LEU A 169 -3.67 18.34 10.77
CA LEU A 169 -2.22 18.43 10.71
C LEU A 169 -1.55 17.55 11.77
N ILE A 170 -2.01 17.63 13.03
CA ILE A 170 -1.46 16.83 14.13
C ILE A 170 -1.52 15.33 13.82
N ARG A 171 -2.60 14.84 13.19
CA ARG A 171 -2.71 13.42 12.80
C ARG A 171 -1.57 12.94 11.89
N PHE A 172 -1.06 13.81 11.01
CA PHE A 172 0.06 13.49 10.11
C PHE A 172 1.42 13.86 10.70
N MET A 173 1.49 14.66 11.76
CA MET A 173 2.74 15.00 12.44
C MET A 173 3.07 14.00 13.56
N ASP A 174 2.08 13.49 14.29
CA ASP A 174 2.24 12.49 15.35
C ASP A 174 2.83 11.18 14.81
N SER A 175 2.63 10.90 13.52
CA SER A 175 3.25 9.78 12.82
C SER A 175 4.74 10.00 12.47
N ASN A 176 5.20 11.27 12.43
CA ASN A 176 6.56 11.63 11.97
C ASN A 176 7.61 11.61 13.09
N CYS A 177 7.17 11.43 14.35
CA CYS A 177 8.01 11.63 15.53
C CYS A 177 8.97 10.46 15.82
N GLU A 178 8.80 9.31 15.14
CA GLU A 178 9.54 8.08 15.44
C GLU A 178 10.82 7.88 14.60
N SER A 179 11.14 8.81 13.69
CA SER A 179 12.37 8.77 12.88
C SER A 179 13.28 9.95 13.19
N THR A 180 14.55 9.66 13.43
CA THR A 180 15.63 10.65 13.45
C THR A 180 15.84 11.28 12.07
N ALA A 181 16.55 12.41 12.00
CA ALA A 181 16.90 13.03 10.73
C ALA A 181 17.76 12.08 9.85
N ALA A 182 18.71 11.37 10.45
CA ALA A 182 19.57 10.43 9.72
C ALA A 182 18.79 9.26 9.11
N GLU A 183 17.81 8.69 9.83
CA GLU A 183 16.94 7.63 9.28
C GLU A 183 16.11 8.15 8.11
N LYS A 184 15.60 9.39 8.19
CA LYS A 184 14.85 10.02 7.08
C LYS A 184 15.73 10.19 5.83
N ASP A 185 16.99 10.56 6.02
CA ASP A 185 17.94 10.75 4.93
C ASP A 185 18.21 9.43 4.22
N LEU A 186 18.50 8.38 4.99
CA LEU A 186 18.77 7.04 4.47
C LEU A 186 17.56 6.42 3.75
N LEU A 187 16.34 6.66 4.25
CA LEU A 187 15.10 6.24 3.56
C LEU A 187 14.94 6.92 2.20
N LEU A 188 15.28 8.19 2.08
CA LEU A 188 15.15 8.94 0.82
C LEU A 188 16.29 8.63 -0.16
N GLU A 189 17.49 8.38 0.35
CA GLU A 189 18.60 7.83 -0.44
C GLU A 189 18.24 6.46 -1.01
N LYS A 190 17.55 5.60 -0.26
CA LYS A 190 17.01 4.36 -0.81
C LYS A 190 15.97 4.61 -1.90
N LEU A 191 15.03 5.53 -1.65
CA LEU A 191 13.91 5.79 -2.57
C LEU A 191 14.35 6.36 -3.93
N PHE A 192 15.39 7.21 -3.93
CA PHE A 192 15.83 7.95 -5.12
C PHE A 192 17.29 7.67 -5.53
N ARG A 193 17.96 6.73 -4.85
CA ARG A 193 19.38 6.39 -5.05
C ARG A 193 20.27 7.63 -4.96
N GLU A 194 21.32 7.71 -5.78
CA GLU A 194 22.35 8.75 -5.76
C GLU A 194 21.83 10.18 -5.98
N ARG A 195 20.59 10.36 -6.49
CA ARG A 195 20.00 11.67 -6.83
C ARG A 195 18.94 12.14 -5.83
N SER A 196 18.99 11.65 -4.60
CA SER A 196 17.94 11.89 -3.60
C SER A 196 17.72 13.37 -3.28
N CYS A 197 18.78 14.17 -3.17
CA CYS A 197 18.66 15.60 -2.88
C CYS A 197 17.97 16.37 -4.02
N GLU A 198 18.42 16.19 -5.26
CA GLU A 198 17.85 16.85 -6.44
C GLU A 198 16.43 16.39 -6.72
N ALA A 199 16.15 15.09 -6.53
CA ALA A 199 14.84 14.49 -6.68
C ALA A 199 13.83 15.10 -5.71
N VAL A 200 14.16 15.10 -4.41
CA VAL A 200 13.31 15.64 -3.35
C VAL A 200 13.06 17.14 -3.56
N GLU A 201 14.09 17.90 -3.92
CA GLU A 201 13.97 19.34 -4.16
C GLU A 201 13.11 19.65 -5.39
N SER A 202 13.26 18.89 -6.48
CA SER A 202 12.43 19.06 -7.69
C SER A 202 10.95 18.84 -7.39
N LEU A 203 10.62 17.76 -6.68
CA LEU A 203 9.25 17.47 -6.25
C LEU A 203 8.72 18.55 -5.30
N ARG A 204 9.54 19.01 -4.35
CA ARG A 204 9.18 20.05 -3.41
C ARG A 204 8.84 21.36 -4.10
N GLN A 205 9.63 21.80 -5.08
CA GLN A 205 9.41 23.07 -5.78
C GLN A 205 8.06 23.08 -6.52
N ILE A 206 7.69 21.95 -7.13
CA ILE A 206 6.37 21.80 -7.78
C ILE A 206 5.26 21.85 -6.73
N ILE A 207 5.36 21.08 -5.63
CA ILE A 207 4.38 21.10 -4.53
C ILE A 207 4.25 22.50 -3.88
N ALA A 208 5.37 23.19 -3.68
CA ALA A 208 5.37 24.55 -3.14
C ALA A 208 4.71 25.55 -4.09
N SER A 209 4.82 25.34 -5.41
CA SER A 209 4.12 26.14 -6.42
C SER A 209 2.62 25.85 -6.43
N ILE A 210 2.24 24.58 -6.26
CA ILE A 210 0.84 24.14 -6.15
C ILE A 210 0.14 24.79 -4.94
N PHE A 211 0.83 24.89 -3.81
CA PHE A 211 0.26 25.34 -2.53
C PHE A 211 0.85 26.67 -2.04
N ALA A 212 1.28 27.54 -2.96
CA ALA A 212 1.99 28.79 -2.63
C ALA A 212 1.18 29.70 -1.69
N ASP A 213 -0.14 29.74 -1.83
CA ASP A 213 -1.05 30.59 -1.06
C ASP A 213 -1.64 29.90 0.19
N GLU A 214 -1.30 28.63 0.45
CA GLU A 214 -1.92 27.81 1.51
C GLU A 214 -1.09 27.81 2.80
N VAL A 215 -1.35 28.82 3.65
CA VAL A 215 -0.63 29.02 4.93
C VAL A 215 -0.69 27.80 5.86
N SER A 216 -1.79 27.04 5.85
CA SER A 216 -1.97 25.88 6.73
C SER A 216 -0.96 24.74 6.52
N VAL A 217 -0.33 24.69 5.34
CA VAL A 217 0.60 23.61 4.94
C VAL A 217 1.98 24.14 4.57
N PHE A 218 2.24 25.44 4.78
CA PHE A 218 3.52 26.09 4.45
C PHE A 218 4.75 25.42 5.10
N HIS A 219 4.60 24.90 6.31
CA HIS A 219 5.69 24.19 7.00
C HIS A 219 6.11 22.89 6.29
N TRP A 220 5.28 22.32 5.42
CA TRP A 220 5.64 21.18 4.56
C TRP A 220 6.14 21.59 3.18
N THR A 221 6.04 22.86 2.79
CA THR A 221 6.60 23.33 1.51
C THR A 221 8.07 23.74 1.65
N ILE A 222 8.58 23.93 2.87
CA ILE A 222 10.02 24.16 3.12
C ILE A 222 10.83 22.86 3.06
N PRO A 223 12.15 22.91 2.76
CA PRO A 223 12.97 21.70 2.56
C PRO A 223 12.90 20.67 3.67
N ALA A 224 13.08 21.07 4.94
CA ALA A 224 13.06 20.15 6.07
C ALA A 224 11.69 19.49 6.28
N GLY A 225 10.61 20.27 6.11
CA GLY A 225 9.24 19.76 6.27
C GLY A 225 8.84 18.79 5.17
N PHE A 226 9.15 19.13 3.91
CA PHE A 226 8.86 18.26 2.78
C PHE A 226 9.63 16.94 2.87
N LYS A 227 10.93 17.01 3.20
CA LYS A 227 11.78 15.85 3.43
C LYS A 227 11.18 14.92 4.49
N SER A 228 10.75 15.49 5.62
CA SER A 228 10.13 14.71 6.69
C SER A 228 8.81 14.07 6.27
N LEU A 229 7.99 14.77 5.50
CA LEU A 229 6.71 14.24 5.04
C LEU A 229 6.89 13.10 4.03
N LEU A 230 7.80 13.26 3.08
CA LEU A 230 8.09 12.23 2.08
C LEU A 230 8.70 10.98 2.72
N ALA A 231 9.64 11.14 3.66
CA ALA A 231 10.19 10.02 4.42
C ALA A 231 9.10 9.29 5.23
N THR A 232 8.07 9.99 5.69
CA THR A 232 6.93 9.38 6.38
C THR A 232 6.08 8.57 5.42
N ALA A 233 5.77 9.11 4.24
CA ALA A 233 5.03 8.38 3.21
C ALA A 233 5.79 7.13 2.73
N ALA A 234 7.12 7.19 2.69
CA ALA A 234 7.97 6.04 2.37
C ALA A 234 8.01 4.99 3.49
N ARG A 235 8.08 5.42 4.76
CA ARG A 235 8.19 4.50 5.92
C ARG A 235 6.86 3.82 6.27
N MET A 236 5.75 4.55 6.18
CA MET A 236 4.42 4.07 6.58
C MET A 236 3.57 3.55 5.42
N GLY A 237 4.08 3.66 4.19
CA GLY A 237 3.37 3.20 3.01
C GLY A 237 3.14 1.69 3.08
N GLN A 238 1.89 1.29 3.29
CA GLN A 238 1.47 -0.09 3.14
C GLN A 238 0.98 -0.28 1.71
N ALA A 239 1.60 -1.22 0.99
CA ALA A 239 1.16 -1.60 -0.35
C ALA A 239 -0.26 -2.18 -0.30
N ILE A 240 -1.06 -1.83 -1.31
CA ILE A 240 -2.44 -2.26 -1.50
C ILE A 240 -2.52 -2.85 -2.91
N GLY A 241 -2.87 -4.13 -3.02
CA GLY A 241 -3.15 -4.79 -4.28
C GLY A 241 -4.61 -5.22 -4.33
N THR A 242 -5.35 -4.80 -5.36
CA THR A 242 -6.74 -5.21 -5.56
C THR A 242 -6.95 -5.78 -6.97
N SER A 243 -7.75 -6.82 -7.09
CA SER A 243 -7.95 -7.51 -8.37
C SER A 243 -9.38 -8.03 -8.51
N ALA A 244 -10.04 -7.68 -9.62
CA ALA A 244 -11.36 -8.20 -9.94
C ALA A 244 -11.26 -9.68 -10.32
N LEU A 245 -10.19 -10.07 -11.02
CA LEU A 245 -9.93 -11.45 -11.40
C LEU A 245 -9.68 -12.34 -10.18
N SER A 246 -8.84 -11.91 -9.22
CA SER A 246 -8.54 -12.71 -8.03
C SER A 246 -9.78 -12.95 -7.15
N VAL A 247 -10.67 -11.95 -7.06
CA VAL A 247 -11.97 -12.14 -6.38
C VAL A 247 -12.86 -13.13 -7.14
N TRP A 248 -12.88 -13.07 -8.47
CA TRP A 248 -13.64 -14.04 -9.27
C TRP A 248 -13.09 -15.46 -9.12
N VAL A 249 -11.76 -15.65 -9.14
CA VAL A 249 -11.12 -16.96 -8.90
C VAL A 249 -11.51 -17.51 -7.54
N LYS A 250 -11.37 -16.71 -6.47
CA LYS A 250 -11.77 -17.12 -5.12
C LYS A 250 -13.25 -17.54 -5.05
N ASN A 251 -14.13 -16.76 -5.69
CA ASN A 251 -15.56 -17.09 -5.70
C ASN A 251 -15.85 -18.34 -6.54
N CYS A 252 -15.05 -18.62 -7.57
CA CYS A 252 -15.12 -19.87 -8.32
C CYS A 252 -14.71 -21.09 -7.49
N ASP A 253 -13.71 -20.94 -6.60
CA ASP A 253 -13.30 -22.00 -5.67
C ASP A 253 -14.40 -22.37 -4.66
N GLU A 254 -15.31 -21.43 -4.37
CA GLU A 254 -16.45 -21.62 -3.46
C GLU A 254 -17.68 -22.27 -4.15
N LEU A 255 -17.63 -22.55 -5.47
CA LEU A 255 -18.73 -23.17 -6.20
C LEU A 255 -18.83 -24.68 -5.91
N ASP A 256 -20.05 -25.16 -5.64
CA ASP A 256 -20.36 -26.59 -5.53
C ASP A 256 -20.54 -27.21 -6.93
N LEU A 257 -19.42 -27.51 -7.60
CA LEU A 257 -19.38 -28.11 -8.94
C LEU A 257 -19.03 -29.60 -8.90
N PRO A 258 -19.57 -30.43 -9.81
CA PRO A 258 -19.10 -31.79 -10.01
C PRO A 258 -17.60 -31.84 -10.35
N GLU A 259 -16.90 -32.88 -9.86
CA GLU A 259 -15.44 -33.05 -10.01
C GLU A 259 -14.90 -32.83 -11.44
N PRO A 260 -15.54 -33.32 -12.54
CA PRO A 260 -15.07 -33.05 -13.90
C PRO A 260 -15.11 -31.55 -14.25
N GLN A 261 -16.18 -30.85 -13.86
CA GLN A 261 -16.36 -29.43 -14.15
C GLN A 261 -15.42 -28.56 -13.32
N SER A 262 -15.21 -28.91 -12.05
CA SER A 262 -14.22 -28.25 -11.18
C SER A 262 -12.81 -28.41 -11.74
N THR A 263 -12.44 -29.61 -12.18
CA THR A 263 -11.13 -29.86 -12.80
C THR A 263 -10.92 -29.06 -14.08
N ASP A 264 -11.92 -29.03 -14.97
CA ASP A 264 -11.87 -28.26 -16.21
C ASP A 264 -11.77 -26.75 -15.94
N LEU A 265 -12.50 -26.24 -14.93
CA LEU A 265 -12.43 -24.85 -14.51
C LEU A 265 -11.05 -24.48 -13.99
N ASN A 266 -10.48 -25.29 -13.09
CA ASN A 266 -9.14 -25.06 -12.54
C ASN A 266 -8.07 -25.08 -13.63
N ALA A 267 -8.18 -26.00 -14.59
CA ALA A 267 -7.28 -26.04 -15.75
C ALA A 267 -7.40 -24.77 -16.61
N ALA A 268 -8.62 -24.25 -16.82
CA ALA A 268 -8.84 -23.01 -17.54
C ALA A 268 -8.30 -21.78 -16.79
N ILE A 269 -8.43 -21.73 -15.46
CA ILE A 269 -7.89 -20.67 -14.61
C ILE A 269 -6.36 -20.69 -14.63
N ASN A 270 -5.73 -21.86 -14.51
CA ASN A 270 -4.27 -21.98 -14.59
C ASN A 270 -3.75 -21.50 -15.95
N LYS A 271 -4.38 -21.96 -17.04
CA LYS A 271 -4.03 -21.49 -18.38
C LYS A 271 -4.21 -19.98 -18.52
N LEU A 272 -5.25 -19.40 -17.93
CA LEU A 272 -5.45 -17.95 -17.94
C LEU A 272 -4.28 -17.23 -17.25
N TYR A 273 -3.80 -17.72 -16.10
CA TYR A 273 -2.63 -17.13 -15.44
C TYR A 273 -1.35 -17.29 -16.25
N ASP A 274 -1.17 -18.42 -16.94
CA ASP A 274 -0.05 -18.62 -17.87
C ASP A 274 -0.10 -17.58 -19.01
N ASP A 275 -1.26 -17.44 -19.68
CA ASP A 275 -1.48 -16.46 -20.74
C ASP A 275 -1.25 -15.01 -20.25
N ILE A 276 -1.65 -14.69 -19.01
CA ILE A 276 -1.42 -13.35 -18.43
C ILE A 276 0.08 -13.12 -18.16
N ASN A 277 0.77 -14.11 -17.60
CA ASN A 277 2.19 -14.00 -17.29
C ASN A 277 3.04 -13.85 -18.56
N GLU A 278 2.68 -14.51 -19.66
CA GLU A 278 3.32 -14.34 -20.96
C GLU A 278 3.14 -12.92 -21.53
N GLU A 279 1.98 -12.30 -21.35
CA GLU A 279 1.65 -10.99 -21.94
C GLU A 279 2.05 -9.80 -21.07
N THR A 280 1.87 -9.89 -19.74
CA THR A 280 2.01 -8.75 -18.82
C THR A 280 2.93 -9.03 -17.63
N GLY A 281 3.50 -10.23 -17.53
CA GLY A 281 4.37 -10.63 -16.43
C GLY A 281 3.65 -10.65 -15.09
N THR A 282 4.30 -10.15 -14.05
CA THR A 282 3.82 -10.18 -12.66
C THR A 282 2.83 -9.08 -12.31
N PHE A 283 2.52 -8.17 -13.24
CA PHE A 283 1.62 -7.04 -13.02
C PHE A 283 0.15 -7.47 -13.13
N LEU A 284 -0.38 -8.09 -12.08
CA LEU A 284 -1.76 -8.59 -12.04
C LEU A 284 -2.74 -7.60 -11.42
N ASN A 285 -2.30 -6.88 -10.40
CA ASN A 285 -3.17 -6.14 -9.49
C ASN A 285 -3.31 -4.67 -9.89
N ASN A 286 -4.41 -4.04 -9.47
CA ASN A 286 -4.43 -2.61 -9.29
C ASN A 286 -3.62 -2.31 -8.03
N GLU A 287 -2.50 -1.62 -8.20
CA GLU A 287 -1.53 -1.41 -7.13
C GLU A 287 -1.53 0.04 -6.67
N GLY A 288 -1.36 0.19 -5.37
CA GLY A 288 -1.24 1.48 -4.73
C GLY A 288 -0.66 1.34 -3.33
N SER A 289 -0.75 2.42 -2.58
CA SER A 289 -0.32 2.45 -1.19
C SER A 289 -1.28 3.27 -0.35
N GLY A 290 -1.24 3.05 0.96
CA GLY A 290 -1.98 3.84 1.95
C GLY A 290 -1.22 3.99 3.24
N LEU A 291 -1.57 5.04 4.00
CA LEU A 291 -0.99 5.33 5.30
C LEU A 291 -1.96 4.92 6.40
N TYR A 292 -1.57 3.94 7.20
CA TYR A 292 -2.38 3.36 8.28
C TYR A 292 -1.68 3.63 9.60
N LEU A 293 -2.35 4.31 10.54
CA LEU A 293 -1.72 4.71 11.79
C LEU A 293 -1.46 3.49 12.66
N LEU A 294 -2.48 2.68 12.93
CA LEU A 294 -2.37 1.58 13.88
C LEU A 294 -1.54 0.43 13.30
N GLN A 295 -1.72 0.09 12.02
CA GLN A 295 -0.91 -0.93 11.36
C GLN A 295 0.58 -0.54 11.32
N SER A 296 0.93 0.72 11.07
CA SER A 296 2.34 1.17 11.04
C SER A 296 3.07 1.04 12.40
N LEU A 297 2.33 0.85 13.50
CA LEU A 297 2.87 0.62 14.84
C LEU A 297 3.05 -0.86 15.19
N CYS A 298 2.54 -1.78 14.37
CA CYS A 298 2.76 -3.22 14.55
C CYS A 298 4.20 -3.55 14.18
N SER A 299 4.97 -4.13 15.09
CA SER A 299 6.39 -4.39 14.85
C SER A 299 6.61 -5.63 13.98
N HIS A 300 7.81 -5.72 13.41
CA HIS A 300 8.22 -6.90 12.68
C HIS A 300 8.58 -8.07 13.61
N SER A 301 8.16 -9.27 13.24
CA SER A 301 8.72 -10.53 13.74
C SER A 301 8.93 -11.51 12.59
N CYS A 302 10.05 -12.26 12.58
CA CYS A 302 10.25 -13.36 11.63
C CYS A 302 9.39 -14.59 11.95
N SER A 303 8.67 -14.57 13.08
CA SER A 303 7.60 -15.52 13.43
C SER A 303 6.40 -14.70 13.92
N PRO A 304 5.70 -14.01 13.02
CA PRO A 304 4.63 -13.08 13.38
C PRO A 304 3.47 -13.82 14.05
N ASN A 305 2.65 -13.07 14.80
CA ASN A 305 1.40 -13.59 15.36
C ASN A 305 0.15 -13.08 14.61
N ALA A 306 0.32 -12.10 13.72
CA ALA A 306 -0.74 -11.60 12.86
C ALA A 306 -0.23 -11.25 11.45
N GLU A 307 -1.16 -11.05 10.52
CA GLU A 307 -0.88 -10.64 9.14
C GLU A 307 -1.80 -9.52 8.67
N SER A 308 -1.32 -8.71 7.72
CA SER A 308 -2.12 -7.69 7.04
C SER A 308 -2.92 -8.31 5.90
N THR A 309 -4.23 -8.07 5.87
CA THR A 309 -5.15 -8.57 4.84
C THR A 309 -6.04 -7.44 4.30
N PHE A 310 -6.58 -7.62 3.11
CA PHE A 310 -7.53 -6.69 2.47
C PHE A 310 -8.86 -7.41 2.17
N PRO A 311 -9.69 -7.69 3.20
CA PRO A 311 -10.83 -8.60 3.08
C PRO A 311 -11.93 -8.11 2.11
N HIS A 312 -11.91 -6.83 1.73
CA HIS A 312 -12.94 -6.21 0.91
C HIS A 312 -12.45 -5.83 -0.50
N ASN A 313 -11.27 -6.28 -0.91
CA ASN A 313 -10.67 -5.95 -2.21
C ASN A 313 -10.63 -4.43 -2.48
N ASN A 314 -10.30 -3.66 -1.44
CA ASN A 314 -10.21 -2.22 -1.42
C ASN A 314 -9.12 -1.79 -0.42
N HIS A 315 -9.00 -0.48 -0.17
CA HIS A 315 -8.00 0.08 0.75
C HIS A 315 -8.28 -0.17 2.25
N VAL A 316 -9.30 -0.95 2.64
CA VAL A 316 -9.55 -1.21 4.07
C VAL A 316 -8.70 -2.40 4.47
N LEU A 317 -7.76 -2.14 5.37
CA LEU A 317 -6.86 -3.16 5.91
C LEU A 317 -7.49 -3.82 7.13
N ALA A 318 -7.22 -5.11 7.31
CA ALA A 318 -7.49 -5.84 8.54
C ALA A 318 -6.25 -6.60 9.00
N ILE A 319 -5.94 -6.53 10.29
CA ILE A 319 -4.93 -7.39 10.91
C ILE A 319 -5.63 -8.66 11.40
N ALA A 320 -5.26 -9.81 10.85
CA ALA A 320 -5.81 -11.12 11.20
C ALA A 320 -4.80 -11.95 12.00
N ALA A 321 -5.25 -12.62 13.05
CA ALA A 321 -4.38 -13.45 13.88
C ALA A 321 -3.98 -14.74 13.15
N LEU A 322 -2.69 -15.02 13.09
CA LEU A 322 -2.14 -16.25 12.50
C LEU A 322 -2.08 -17.42 13.51
N LYS A 323 -1.99 -17.08 14.78
CA LYS A 323 -1.92 -18.01 15.91
C LYS A 323 -2.68 -17.42 17.11
N GLU A 324 -2.80 -18.19 18.19
CA GLU A 324 -3.36 -17.64 19.43
C GLU A 324 -2.52 -16.43 19.88
N ILE A 325 -3.20 -15.34 20.27
CA ILE A 325 -2.59 -14.13 20.81
C ILE A 325 -3.19 -13.92 22.20
N GLU A 326 -2.35 -13.90 23.23
CA GLU A 326 -2.80 -13.71 24.60
C GLU A 326 -3.02 -12.23 24.94
N MET A 327 -3.88 -11.96 25.92
CA MET A 327 -4.09 -10.61 26.41
C MET A 327 -2.76 -10.02 26.91
N GLY A 328 -2.41 -8.83 26.41
CA GLY A 328 -1.20 -8.12 26.73
C GLY A 328 0.02 -8.49 25.87
N GLU A 329 -0.12 -9.44 24.95
CA GLU A 329 0.89 -9.77 23.93
C GLU A 329 0.97 -8.67 22.86
N GLU A 330 2.18 -8.43 22.33
CA GLU A 330 2.41 -7.48 21.23
C GLU A 330 1.89 -8.04 19.91
N ILE A 331 1.21 -7.22 19.12
CA ILE A 331 0.80 -7.57 17.76
C ILE A 331 2.00 -7.37 16.83
N THR A 332 2.46 -8.47 16.23
CA THR A 332 3.63 -8.50 15.35
C THR A 332 3.26 -9.06 13.98
N VAL A 333 3.76 -8.41 12.93
CA VAL A 333 3.53 -8.77 11.53
C VAL A 333 4.86 -9.07 10.82
N SER A 334 4.84 -9.69 9.64
CA SER A 334 6.03 -9.77 8.80
C SER A 334 6.12 -8.54 7.89
N TYR A 335 7.32 -8.00 7.70
CA TYR A 335 7.62 -6.96 6.70
C TYR A 335 8.23 -7.57 5.43
N LEU A 336 8.51 -8.87 5.48
CA LEU A 336 9.04 -9.66 4.38
C LEU A 336 7.90 -10.49 3.80
N ASP A 337 7.94 -10.69 2.48
CA ASP A 337 7.11 -11.67 1.80
C ASP A 337 7.43 -13.10 2.28
N GLU A 338 6.56 -14.05 1.93
CA GLU A 338 6.67 -15.44 2.38
C GLU A 338 7.99 -16.09 1.94
N CYS A 339 8.44 -15.85 0.70
CA CYS A 339 9.68 -16.39 0.18
C CYS A 339 10.88 -15.86 0.99
N SER A 340 10.95 -14.53 1.18
CA SER A 340 11.98 -13.87 1.99
C SER A 340 11.94 -14.33 3.45
N LEU A 341 10.76 -14.54 4.02
CA LEU A 341 10.57 -14.99 5.40
C LEU A 341 11.09 -16.42 5.63
N ASN A 342 11.12 -17.25 4.58
CA ASN A 342 11.64 -18.61 4.61
C ASN A 342 13.16 -18.70 4.39
N ARG A 343 13.83 -17.60 4.01
CA ARG A 343 15.29 -17.52 3.86
C ARG A 343 16.02 -17.60 5.20
N SER A 344 17.35 -17.71 5.13
CA SER A 344 18.26 -17.72 6.28
C SER A 344 18.13 -16.46 7.16
N ARG A 345 18.57 -16.56 8.43
CA ARG A 345 18.63 -15.42 9.37
C ARG A 345 19.41 -14.25 8.80
N HIS A 346 20.54 -14.52 8.16
CA HIS A 346 21.40 -13.52 7.54
C HIS A 346 20.63 -12.74 6.48
N THR A 347 20.04 -13.45 5.51
CA THR A 347 19.27 -12.84 4.41
C THR A 347 18.12 -12.01 4.93
N ARG A 348 17.34 -12.53 5.88
CA ARG A 348 16.22 -11.78 6.48
C ARG A 348 16.70 -10.51 7.16
N ARG A 349 17.78 -10.55 7.96
CA ARG A 349 18.34 -9.35 8.62
C ARG A 349 18.93 -8.37 7.63
N LYS A 350 19.58 -8.84 6.55
CA LYS A 350 20.07 -7.99 5.46
C LYS A 350 18.91 -7.23 4.81
N LEU A 351 17.87 -7.94 4.38
CA LEU A 351 16.67 -7.34 3.79
C LEU A 351 15.96 -6.37 4.75
N LEU A 352 15.85 -6.70 6.04
CA LEU A 352 15.22 -5.83 7.03
C LEU A 352 16.05 -4.57 7.30
N MET A 353 17.38 -4.69 7.31
CA MET A 353 18.27 -3.56 7.47
C MET A 353 18.23 -2.65 6.24
N GLU A 354 18.33 -3.22 5.04
CA GLU A 354 18.32 -2.46 3.77
C GLU A 354 16.97 -1.80 3.53
N ASN A 355 15.86 -2.51 3.83
CA ASN A 355 14.54 -2.02 3.47
C ASN A 355 13.84 -1.20 4.54
N PHE A 356 14.09 -1.51 5.82
CA PHE A 356 13.34 -0.97 6.95
C PHE A 356 14.24 -0.38 8.05
N LEU A 357 15.56 -0.37 7.86
CA LEU A 357 16.55 0.06 8.85
C LEU A 357 16.38 -0.66 10.19
N LEU A 358 15.99 -1.94 10.11
CA LEU A 358 15.61 -2.74 11.27
C LEU A 358 16.60 -3.88 11.50
N ASN A 359 17.20 -3.88 12.68
CA ASN A 359 17.92 -5.04 13.19
C ASN A 359 16.97 -5.95 13.99
N CYS A 360 16.49 -7.05 13.39
CA CYS A 360 15.53 -7.94 14.03
C CYS A 360 16.16 -8.85 15.09
N GLU A 361 15.58 -8.83 16.29
CA GLU A 361 15.97 -9.62 17.46
C GLU A 361 14.80 -10.49 17.98
N CYS A 362 13.84 -10.81 17.09
CA CYS A 362 12.71 -11.66 17.46
C CYS A 362 13.16 -13.07 17.88
N LYS A 363 12.27 -13.81 18.56
CA LYS A 363 12.52 -15.17 19.06
C LYS A 363 13.20 -16.08 18.01
N ARG A 364 12.69 -16.11 16.78
CA ARG A 364 13.26 -16.90 15.68
C ARG A 364 14.68 -16.48 15.33
N CYS A 365 14.96 -15.17 15.25
CA CYS A 365 16.31 -14.67 14.99
C CYS A 365 17.28 -14.97 16.13
N THR A 366 16.81 -15.06 17.38
CA THR A 366 17.64 -15.45 18.52
C THR A 366 17.93 -16.95 18.51
N GLU A 367 16.93 -17.79 18.19
CA GLU A 367 17.08 -19.25 18.10
C GLU A 367 17.99 -19.67 16.94
N GLU A 368 18.00 -18.92 15.83
CA GLU A 368 18.83 -19.18 14.65
C GLU A 368 20.22 -18.52 14.72
N ALA A 369 20.63 -17.94 15.87
CA ALA A 369 21.86 -17.14 15.96
C ALA A 369 23.16 -17.91 15.68
N ASP A 370 23.19 -19.20 16.01
CA ASP A 370 24.35 -20.09 15.84
C ASP A 370 24.31 -20.92 14.55
N GLN A 371 23.28 -20.73 13.71
CA GLN A 371 23.16 -21.46 12.45
C GLN A 371 24.12 -20.87 11.40
N PRO A 372 24.76 -21.70 10.56
CA PRO A 372 25.63 -21.21 9.50
C PRO A 372 24.82 -20.43 8.47
N ASP A 373 25.41 -19.33 7.98
CA ASP A 373 24.86 -18.51 6.90
C ASP A 373 24.92 -19.29 5.58
N MET A 374 24.00 -20.23 5.37
CA MET A 374 23.87 -21.00 4.13
C MET A 374 22.64 -20.51 3.37
N THR A 375 22.87 -19.70 2.35
CA THR A 375 21.94 -19.53 1.21
C THR A 375 22.50 -20.37 0.07
N SER A 376 21.68 -21.21 -0.56
CA SER A 376 22.17 -21.93 -1.75
C SER A 376 22.44 -20.93 -2.88
N ASP A 377 23.48 -21.15 -3.68
CA ASP A 377 23.91 -20.21 -4.74
C ASP A 377 22.83 -20.01 -5.83
N GLU A 378 21.92 -20.98 -6.00
CA GLU A 378 20.74 -20.90 -6.89
C GLU A 378 19.70 -19.87 -6.42
N GLU A 379 19.83 -19.34 -5.21
CA GLU A 379 18.87 -18.40 -4.60
C GLU A 379 19.27 -16.92 -4.74
N MET A 380 20.48 -16.65 -5.26
CA MET A 380 21.02 -15.29 -5.42
C MET A 380 20.71 -14.68 -6.81
N GLU A 381 20.24 -15.47 -7.79
CA GLU A 381 19.91 -14.98 -9.14
C GLU A 381 18.66 -14.08 -9.19
N TYR A 382 17.81 -14.11 -8.17
CA TYR A 382 16.65 -13.20 -8.10
C TYR A 382 17.05 -11.74 -7.75
N ASP A 383 18.26 -11.53 -7.22
CA ASP A 383 18.77 -10.21 -6.78
C ASP A 383 19.61 -9.53 -7.88
N SER A 384 19.92 -10.23 -8.98
CA SER A 384 20.78 -9.72 -10.06
C SER A 384 20.03 -9.33 -11.34
N SER A 385 18.70 -9.38 -11.36
CA SER A 385 17.90 -9.02 -12.56
C SER A 385 17.57 -7.52 -12.69
N ASP A 386 17.99 -6.71 -11.70
CA ASP A 386 17.84 -5.24 -11.71
C ASP A 386 19.12 -4.48 -12.11
N GLU A 387 20.12 -5.17 -12.65
CA GLU A 387 21.31 -4.55 -13.26
C GLU A 387 21.33 -4.82 -14.77
N ASP A 388 20.55 -4.03 -15.55
CA ASP A 388 20.93 -3.57 -16.89
C ASP A 388 20.09 -2.36 -17.36
#